data_AF-Q5DB91-F1
#
_entry.id   AF-Q5DB91-F1
#
_cell.length_a   1.000
_cell.length_b   1.000
_cell.length_c   1.000
_cell.angle_alpha   90.00
_cell.angle_beta   90.00
_cell.angle_gamma   90.00
#
_symmetry.space_group_name_H-M   'P 1'
#
loop_
_entity.id
_entity.type
_entity.pdbx_description
1 polymer ?
#
loop_
_entity_poly.entity_id
_entity_poly.type
_entity_poly.pdbx_seq_one_letter_code
_entity_poly.pdbx_strand_id
1 'polypeptide(L)'
;MSKVTPLTNKNGFPVDSDTWKSMFELCLKRNVNFRKQIKDLYESFDNHVTSNIYFPVFRINVIGEPEKVLEDVQNYMNKLGYNYTGMQFFPINRSASMIRLGEVVRIMMQAALPIKCLEATILAIFLTQGQKYFKRFTISFVSEFNGNIFRHVVLGIYSSSSGLFGALGLSRRENLMYKPLKFPVIKIVYKLSVFTKLLYLIHILLFRVCLY
;
A
#
# COMPACT_ATOMS: atom_id res chain seq x y z
N MET A 1 5.03 3.05 -27.11
CA MET A 1 4.20 3.78 -26.13
C MET A 1 5.10 4.33 -25.04
N SER A 2 5.10 5.64 -24.82
CA SER A 2 5.94 6.29 -23.80
C SER A 2 5.59 5.77 -22.41
N LYS A 3 6.60 5.43 -21.61
CA LYS A 3 6.45 5.11 -20.18
C LYS A 3 5.85 6.35 -19.49
N VAL A 4 4.56 6.34 -19.20
CA VAL A 4 3.94 7.40 -18.41
C VAL A 4 4.38 7.21 -16.96
N THR A 5 5.35 8.00 -16.52
CA THR A 5 5.74 8.08 -15.10
C THR A 5 4.52 8.53 -14.29
N PRO A 6 4.18 7.86 -13.17
CA PRO A 6 3.08 8.30 -12.34
C PRO A 6 3.34 9.70 -11.79
N LEU A 7 2.32 10.56 -11.80
CA LEU A 7 2.36 11.85 -11.10
C LEU A 7 2.67 11.60 -9.62
N THR A 8 3.55 12.38 -9.03
CA THR A 8 4.02 12.18 -7.64
C THR A 8 4.06 13.52 -6.91
N ASN A 9 3.48 13.56 -5.72
CA ASN A 9 3.61 14.69 -4.80
C ASN A 9 5.05 14.79 -4.29
N LYS A 10 5.73 15.91 -4.52
CA LYS A 10 7.09 16.14 -4.02
C LYS A 10 7.16 17.19 -2.92
N ASN A 11 6.15 18.06 -2.83
CA ASN A 11 6.18 19.26 -1.98
C ASN A 11 5.49 19.05 -0.63
N GLY A 12 4.95 17.86 -0.38
CA GLY A 12 4.34 17.52 0.90
C GLY A 12 2.88 17.97 0.99
N PHE A 13 2.46 18.36 2.19
CA PHE A 13 1.08 18.76 2.47
C PHE A 13 1.04 20.17 3.10
N PRO A 14 0.09 21.04 2.71
CA PRO A 14 -0.92 20.84 1.66
C PRO A 14 -0.29 20.66 0.26
N VAL A 15 -1.00 19.97 -0.64
CA VAL A 15 -0.53 19.76 -2.02
C VAL A 15 -0.52 21.11 -2.75
N ASP A 16 0.57 21.43 -3.44
CA ASP A 16 0.67 22.67 -4.21
C ASP A 16 -0.32 22.72 -5.38
N SER A 17 -0.68 23.94 -5.81
CA SER A 17 -1.69 24.19 -6.83
C SER A 17 -1.40 23.50 -8.17
N ASP A 18 -0.13 23.45 -8.57
CA ASP A 18 0.28 22.89 -9.86
C ASP A 18 0.15 21.36 -9.85
N THR A 19 0.60 20.73 -8.77
CA THR A 19 0.46 19.29 -8.55
C THR A 19 -1.01 18.90 -8.42
N TRP A 20 -1.81 19.69 -7.70
CA TRP A 20 -3.25 19.49 -7.55
C TRP A 20 -3.96 19.56 -8.90
N LYS A 21 -3.72 20.62 -9.68
CA LYS A 21 -4.27 20.78 -11.03
C LYS A 21 -3.87 19.62 -11.95
N SER A 22 -2.59 19.23 -11.93
CA SER A 22 -2.08 18.09 -12.72
C SER A 22 -2.79 16.77 -12.38
N MET A 23 -3.12 16.56 -11.11
CA MET A 23 -3.89 15.39 -10.67
C MET A 23 -5.29 15.39 -11.27
N PHE A 24 -6.00 16.54 -11.23
CA PHE A 24 -7.34 16.66 -11.79
C PHE A 24 -7.36 16.50 -13.31
N GLU A 25 -6.40 17.08 -14.02
CA GLU A 25 -6.24 16.89 -15.46
C GLU A 25 -6.02 15.41 -15.81
N LEU A 26 -5.20 14.70 -15.03
CA LEU A 26 -4.99 13.27 -15.19
C LEU A 26 -6.29 12.47 -14.98
N CYS A 27 -7.08 12.82 -13.96
CA CYS A 27 -8.39 12.21 -13.69
C CYS A 27 -9.36 12.44 -14.86
N LEU A 28 -9.46 13.66 -15.39
CA LEU A 28 -10.31 14.01 -16.53
C LEU A 28 -9.90 13.28 -17.82
N LYS A 29 -8.60 13.06 -18.02
CA LYS A 29 -8.08 12.33 -19.19
C LYS A 29 -8.40 10.84 -19.12
N ARG A 30 -8.35 10.24 -17.92
CA ARG A 30 -8.58 8.80 -17.71
C ARG A 30 -10.06 8.43 -17.62
N ASN A 31 -10.90 9.35 -17.16
CA ASN A 31 -12.30 9.09 -16.86
C ASN A 31 -13.22 9.97 -17.72
N VAL A 32 -13.13 9.82 -19.04
CA VAL A 32 -13.85 10.65 -20.02
C VAL A 32 -15.37 10.68 -19.75
N ASN A 33 -15.93 9.54 -19.35
CA ASN A 33 -17.37 9.39 -19.08
C ASN A 33 -17.82 10.11 -17.80
N PHE A 34 -16.90 10.49 -16.91
CA PHE A 34 -17.18 11.11 -15.62
C PHE A 34 -16.69 12.56 -15.54
N ARG A 35 -16.42 13.20 -16.69
CA ARG A 35 -15.87 14.57 -16.75
C ARG A 35 -16.70 15.59 -15.98
N LYS A 36 -18.02 15.54 -16.09
CA LYS A 36 -18.92 16.48 -15.40
C LYS A 36 -18.73 16.37 -13.88
N GLN A 37 -18.85 15.16 -13.34
CA GLN A 37 -18.68 14.87 -11.91
C GLN A 37 -17.31 15.32 -11.38
N ILE A 38 -16.24 15.12 -12.16
CA ILE A 38 -14.89 15.52 -11.76
C ILE A 38 -14.74 17.05 -11.73
N LYS A 39 -15.34 17.77 -12.70
CA LYS A 39 -15.36 19.23 -12.70
C LYS A 39 -16.17 19.78 -11.54
N ASP A 40 -17.38 19.26 -11.34
CA ASP A 40 -18.25 19.65 -10.23
C ASP A 40 -17.54 19.43 -8.88
N LEU A 41 -16.79 18.33 -8.72
CA LEU A 41 -15.96 18.07 -7.53
C LEU A 41 -14.81 19.08 -7.36
N TYR A 42 -14.16 19.48 -8.46
CA TYR A 42 -13.07 20.46 -8.41
C TYR A 42 -13.56 21.86 -8.03
N GLU A 43 -14.72 22.25 -8.57
CA GLU A 43 -15.32 23.56 -8.37
C GLU A 43 -16.06 23.68 -7.02
N SER A 44 -16.56 22.58 -6.46
CA SER A 44 -17.27 22.55 -5.16
C SER A 44 -16.35 22.62 -3.92
N PHE A 45 -15.03 22.74 -4.10
CA PHE A 45 -14.04 22.64 -3.01
C PHE A 45 -14.23 23.69 -1.90
N ASP A 46 -14.87 24.84 -2.18
CA ASP A 46 -15.16 25.87 -1.16
C ASP A 46 -16.22 25.45 -0.11
N ASN A 47 -17.06 24.44 -0.37
CA ASN A 47 -18.23 24.14 0.47
C ASN A 47 -18.24 22.76 1.15
N HIS A 48 -17.28 21.89 0.83
CA HIS A 48 -17.23 20.53 1.36
C HIS A 48 -15.84 20.17 1.91
N VAL A 49 -15.43 20.88 2.96
CA VAL A 49 -14.45 20.31 3.90
C VAL A 49 -15.10 19.07 4.48
N THR A 50 -14.70 17.88 4.02
CA THR A 50 -15.05 16.65 4.72
C THR A 50 -14.58 16.84 6.16
N SER A 51 -15.55 16.80 7.09
CA SER A 51 -15.31 16.87 8.53
C SER A 51 -14.05 16.11 8.84
N ASN A 52 -13.06 16.76 9.49
CA ASN A 52 -11.76 16.18 9.83
C ASN A 52 -11.95 14.70 10.15
N ILE A 53 -11.64 13.82 9.18
CA ILE A 53 -11.76 12.39 9.38
C ILE A 53 -10.59 12.08 10.29
N TYR A 54 -10.81 12.21 11.60
CA TYR A 54 -9.87 11.81 12.61
C TYR A 54 -9.66 10.32 12.42
N PHE A 55 -8.59 9.97 11.70
CA PHE A 55 -8.23 8.59 11.55
C PHE A 55 -7.85 8.10 12.95
N PRO A 56 -8.51 7.04 13.46
CA PRO A 56 -8.29 6.61 14.82
C PRO A 56 -6.80 6.29 15.00
N VAL A 57 -6.20 6.83 16.06
CA VAL A 57 -4.81 6.51 16.42
C VAL A 57 -4.71 5.00 16.50
N PHE A 58 -3.89 4.41 15.63
CA PHE A 58 -3.69 2.97 15.65
C PHE A 58 -2.91 2.58 16.88
N ARG A 59 -3.61 2.01 17.86
CA ARG A 59 -3.01 1.46 19.08
C ARG A 59 -3.06 -0.04 18.97
N ILE A 60 -1.90 -0.68 18.77
CA ILE A 60 -1.84 -2.14 18.86
C ILE A 60 -1.49 -2.51 20.27
N ASN A 61 -2.27 -3.44 20.83
CA ASN A 61 -1.91 -4.09 22.07
C ASN A 61 -0.70 -5.00 21.83
N VAL A 62 0.40 -4.78 22.55
CA VAL A 62 1.63 -5.59 22.41
C VAL A 62 1.36 -7.08 22.70
N ILE A 63 0.32 -7.37 23.48
CA ILE A 63 -0.14 -8.69 23.89
C ILE A 63 -1.46 -9.01 23.16
N GLY A 64 -1.42 -9.09 21.83
CA GLY A 64 -2.57 -9.46 21.01
C GLY A 64 -2.35 -10.79 20.33
N GLU A 65 -3.43 -11.56 20.14
CA GLU A 65 -3.39 -12.78 19.31
C GLU A 65 -2.83 -12.43 17.92
N PRO A 66 -1.83 -13.16 17.39
CA PRO A 66 -1.17 -12.83 16.14
C PRO A 66 -2.13 -12.60 14.97
N GLU A 67 -3.12 -13.47 14.82
CA GLU A 67 -4.14 -13.37 13.78
C GLU A 67 -4.94 -12.08 13.90
N LYS A 68 -5.37 -11.75 15.12
CA LYS A 68 -6.15 -10.55 15.39
C LYS A 68 -5.36 -9.28 15.11
N VAL A 69 -4.09 -9.22 15.51
CA VAL A 69 -3.21 -8.09 15.20
C VAL A 69 -3.05 -7.93 13.69
N LEU A 70 -2.85 -9.03 12.95
CA LEU A 70 -2.74 -9.00 11.50
C LEU A 70 -4.01 -8.44 10.85
N GLU A 71 -5.18 -8.88 11.30
CA GLU A 71 -6.47 -8.38 10.83
C GLU A 71 -6.66 -6.89 11.13
N ASP A 72 -6.34 -6.44 12.34
CA ASP A 72 -6.50 -5.05 12.74
C ASP A 72 -5.60 -4.12 11.92
N VAL A 73 -4.36 -4.54 11.64
CA VAL A 73 -3.44 -3.81 10.74
C VAL A 73 -4.00 -3.74 9.32
N GLN A 74 -4.50 -4.86 8.79
CA GLN A 74 -5.09 -4.87 7.45
C GLN A 74 -6.33 -3.98 7.38
N ASN A 75 -7.20 -4.02 8.39
CA ASN A 75 -8.40 -3.19 8.48
C ASN A 75 -8.06 -1.70 8.55
N TYR A 76 -7.01 -1.33 9.27
CA TYR A 76 -6.49 0.04 9.27
C TYR A 76 -6.08 0.48 7.85
N MET A 77 -5.31 -0.33 7.13
CA MET A 77 -4.91 -0.01 5.75
C MET A 77 -6.10 0.04 4.79
N ASN A 78 -7.09 -0.84 4.96
CA ASN A 78 -8.30 -0.86 4.14
C ASN A 78 -9.12 0.42 4.29
N LYS A 79 -9.16 1.01 5.50
CA LYS A 79 -9.83 2.29 5.77
C LYS A 79 -9.16 3.48 5.06
N LEU A 80 -7.84 3.44 4.81
CA LEU A 80 -7.16 4.44 3.97
C LEU A 80 -7.55 4.30 2.50
N GLY A 81 -7.79 3.06 2.06
CA GLY A 81 -8.19 2.74 0.69
C GLY A 81 -7.04 2.71 -0.31
N TYR A 82 -7.26 2.00 -1.43
CA TYR A 82 -6.29 1.95 -2.53
C TYR A 82 -6.37 3.23 -3.36
N ASN A 83 -5.22 3.82 -3.68
CA ASN A 83 -5.15 5.07 -4.44
C ASN A 83 -5.36 4.86 -5.95
N TYR A 84 -6.54 5.25 -6.44
CA TYR A 84 -6.93 5.22 -7.86
C TYR A 84 -6.73 6.55 -8.62
N THR A 85 -6.33 7.63 -7.94
CA THR A 85 -6.21 8.97 -8.53
C THR A 85 -5.15 9.04 -9.65
N GLY A 86 -4.19 8.11 -9.63
CA GLY A 86 -3.06 8.12 -10.55
C GLY A 86 -1.88 8.93 -10.07
N MET A 87 -2.08 9.81 -9.08
CA MET A 87 -1.03 10.48 -8.35
C MET A 87 -0.52 9.61 -7.19
N GLN A 88 0.74 9.71 -6.83
CA GLN A 88 1.29 9.17 -5.59
C GLN A 88 1.41 10.30 -4.56
N PHE A 89 0.70 10.19 -3.44
CA PHE A 89 0.69 11.22 -2.40
C PHE A 89 1.93 11.17 -1.51
N PHE A 90 2.48 9.97 -1.28
CA PHE A 90 3.61 9.77 -0.39
C PHE A 90 4.77 9.13 -1.16
N PRO A 91 5.74 9.91 -1.65
CA PRO A 91 6.90 9.37 -2.35
C PRO A 91 7.75 8.52 -1.40
N ILE A 92 8.01 7.27 -1.77
CA ILE A 92 8.83 6.35 -0.99
C ILE A 92 10.18 6.13 -1.66
N ASN A 93 11.25 6.57 -0.99
CA ASN A 93 12.60 6.20 -1.35
C ASN A 93 12.96 4.86 -0.67
N ARG A 94 13.11 3.80 -1.46
CA ARG A 94 13.43 2.44 -0.97
C ARG A 94 14.81 2.32 -0.32
N SER A 95 15.70 3.27 -0.58
CA SER A 95 17.05 3.32 -0.03
C SER A 95 17.13 4.21 1.22
N ALA A 96 16.03 4.84 1.63
CA ALA A 96 16.01 5.67 2.83
C ALA A 96 16.16 4.82 4.10
N SER A 97 16.68 5.44 5.15
CA SER A 97 16.78 4.83 6.48
C SER A 97 15.39 4.57 7.09
N MET A 98 15.32 3.67 8.07
CA MET A 98 14.06 3.42 8.81
C MET A 98 13.55 4.67 9.50
N ILE A 99 14.43 5.55 10.02
CA ILE A 99 14.01 6.82 10.63
C ILE A 99 13.26 7.68 9.61
N ARG A 100 13.84 7.85 8.40
CA ARG A 100 13.23 8.66 7.34
C ARG A 100 11.94 8.04 6.81
N LEU A 101 11.87 6.72 6.70
CA LEU A 101 10.63 6.03 6.35
C LEU A 101 9.54 6.20 7.44
N GLY A 102 9.94 6.22 8.71
CA GLY A 102 9.04 6.48 9.83
C GLY A 102 8.43 7.88 9.81
N GLU A 103 9.19 8.90 9.40
CA GLU A 103 8.67 10.25 9.18
C GLU A 103 7.59 10.27 8.09
N VAL A 104 7.79 9.55 6.98
CA VAL A 104 6.79 9.44 5.92
C VAL A 104 5.55 8.72 6.43
N VAL A 105 5.70 7.64 7.21
CA VAL A 105 4.57 6.93 7.82
C VAL A 105 3.77 7.83 8.76
N ARG A 106 4.44 8.65 9.58
CA ARG A 106 3.74 9.63 10.43
C ARG A 106 2.88 10.58 9.59
N ILE A 107 3.42 11.07 8.47
CA ILE A 107 2.67 11.92 7.53
C ILE A 107 1.51 11.14 6.89
N MET A 108 1.70 9.87 6.49
CA MET A 108 0.60 9.03 5.96
C MET A 108 -0.56 8.91 6.95
N MET A 109 -0.24 8.66 8.22
CA MET A 109 -1.25 8.51 9.28
C MET A 109 -1.96 9.83 9.59
N GLN A 110 -1.24 10.96 9.54
CA GLN A 110 -1.82 12.30 9.78
C GLN A 110 -2.68 12.79 8.62
N ALA A 111 -2.23 12.57 7.37
CA ALA A 111 -2.96 13.00 6.18
C ALA A 111 -4.14 12.08 5.85
N ALA A 112 -4.09 10.82 6.28
CA ALA A 112 -5.15 9.82 6.10
C ALA A 112 -5.65 9.67 4.64
N LEU A 113 -4.74 9.85 3.68
CA LEU A 113 -5.06 9.74 2.25
C LEU A 113 -4.87 8.32 1.72
N PRO A 114 -5.53 7.97 0.60
CA PRO A 114 -5.35 6.68 -0.07
C PRO A 114 -3.90 6.38 -0.44
N ILE A 115 -3.50 5.12 -0.31
CA ILE A 115 -2.13 4.62 -0.51
C ILE A 115 -2.07 3.50 -1.55
N LYS A 116 -0.89 3.19 -2.09
CA LYS A 116 -0.62 2.05 -2.99
C LYS A 116 0.16 0.96 -2.26
N CYS A 117 0.49 -0.12 -2.98
CA CYS A 117 1.12 -1.31 -2.44
C CYS A 117 2.45 -1.08 -1.70
N LEU A 118 3.32 -0.19 -2.20
CA LEU A 118 4.59 0.12 -1.54
C LEU A 118 4.39 0.92 -0.24
N GLU A 119 3.54 1.95 -0.27
CA GLU A 119 3.19 2.75 0.91
C GLU A 119 2.55 1.86 1.99
N ALA A 120 1.63 0.97 1.58
CA ALA A 120 1.00 -0.01 2.48
C ALA A 120 2.02 -0.98 3.10
N THR A 121 2.99 -1.45 2.33
CA THR A 121 4.05 -2.34 2.84
C THR A 121 4.91 -1.63 3.89
N ILE A 122 5.31 -0.38 3.64
CA ILE A 122 6.08 0.41 4.61
C ILE A 122 5.23 0.69 5.86
N LEU A 123 4.00 1.17 5.71
CA LEU A 123 3.08 1.40 6.82
C LEU A 123 2.94 0.14 7.69
N ALA A 124 2.67 -1.03 7.09
CA ALA A 124 2.52 -2.30 7.80
C ALA A 124 3.76 -2.70 8.61
N ILE A 125 4.98 -2.38 8.15
CA ILE A 125 6.22 -2.63 8.91
C ILE A 125 6.19 -1.84 10.22
N PHE A 126 5.85 -0.55 10.18
CA PHE A 126 5.80 0.31 11.36
C PHE A 126 4.63 -0.03 12.27
N LEU A 127 3.49 -0.41 11.70
CA LEU A 127 2.36 -0.84 12.50
C LEU A 127 2.72 -2.12 13.27
N THR A 128 3.33 -3.11 12.63
CA THR A 128 3.70 -4.39 13.28
C THR A 128 5.03 -4.37 14.05
N GLN A 129 5.64 -3.20 14.28
CA GLN A 129 7.01 -3.12 14.84
C GLN A 129 7.11 -3.69 16.26
N GLY A 130 6.08 -3.51 17.09
CA GLY A 130 6.06 -3.91 18.50
C GLY A 130 5.89 -5.42 18.74
N GLN A 131 5.51 -6.18 17.70
CA GLN A 131 5.18 -7.59 17.77
C GLN A 131 6.41 -8.43 17.49
N LYS A 132 7.18 -8.74 18.54
CA LYS A 132 8.44 -9.50 18.43
C LYS A 132 8.28 -10.91 17.85
N TYR A 133 7.08 -11.49 17.98
CA TYR A 133 6.74 -12.80 17.39
C TYR A 133 6.55 -12.73 15.87
N PHE A 134 6.41 -11.54 15.27
CA PHE A 134 6.36 -11.39 13.82
C PHE A 134 7.74 -11.19 13.22
N LYS A 135 8.09 -12.07 12.28
CA LYS A 135 9.15 -11.84 11.29
C LYS A 135 8.52 -11.28 10.02
N ARG A 136 9.13 -10.21 9.50
CA ARG A 136 8.60 -9.39 8.41
C ARG A 136 9.56 -9.46 7.23
N PHE A 137 9.04 -9.67 6.04
CA PHE A 137 9.84 -9.71 4.81
C PHE A 137 9.00 -9.23 3.64
N THR A 138 9.60 -8.50 2.70
CA THR A 138 8.88 -8.02 1.52
C THR A 138 8.75 -9.15 0.49
N ILE A 139 7.56 -9.34 -0.08
CA ILE A 139 7.34 -10.22 -1.22
C ILE A 139 7.03 -9.34 -2.43
N SER A 140 7.95 -9.31 -3.40
CA SER A 140 7.82 -8.50 -4.61
C SER A 140 7.42 -9.39 -5.79
N PHE A 141 6.49 -8.89 -6.61
CA PHE A 141 6.02 -9.53 -7.82
C PHE A 141 6.32 -8.64 -9.02
N VAL A 142 6.84 -9.26 -10.08
CA VAL A 142 6.95 -8.66 -11.41
C VAL A 142 6.10 -9.53 -12.33
N SER A 143 5.16 -8.92 -13.04
CA SER A 143 4.29 -9.62 -13.99
C SER A 143 4.21 -8.86 -15.29
N GLU A 144 3.91 -9.57 -16.36
CA GLU A 144 3.65 -8.99 -17.68
C GLU A 144 2.20 -9.23 -18.09
N PHE A 145 1.55 -8.20 -18.63
CA PHE A 145 0.22 -8.33 -19.20
C PHE A 145 0.08 -7.36 -20.38
N ASN A 146 -0.33 -7.87 -21.54
CA ASN A 146 -0.43 -7.11 -22.79
C ASN A 146 0.85 -6.29 -23.10
N GLY A 147 2.03 -6.91 -22.99
CA GLY A 147 3.33 -6.26 -23.23
C GLY A 147 3.74 -5.20 -22.20
N ASN A 148 2.96 -5.02 -21.13
CA ASN A 148 3.26 -4.07 -20.06
C ASN A 148 3.74 -4.78 -18.81
N ILE A 149 4.83 -4.28 -18.20
CA ILE A 149 5.37 -4.84 -16.96
C ILE A 149 4.74 -4.14 -15.75
N PHE A 150 4.15 -4.92 -14.87
CA PHE A 150 3.56 -4.51 -13.61
C PHE A 150 4.43 -4.95 -12.45
N ARG A 151 4.48 -4.12 -11.41
CA ARG A 151 5.22 -4.40 -10.17
C ARG A 151 4.26 -4.28 -9.01
N HIS A 152 4.33 -5.25 -8.11
CA HIS A 152 3.51 -5.30 -6.91
C HIS A 152 4.35 -5.75 -5.73
N VAL A 153 4.00 -5.33 -4.53
CA VAL A 153 4.70 -5.71 -3.30
C VAL A 153 3.70 -5.84 -2.16
N VAL A 154 3.94 -6.83 -1.29
CA VAL A 154 3.23 -7.02 -0.02
C VAL A 154 4.24 -7.31 1.08
N LEU A 155 3.80 -7.15 2.34
CA LEU A 155 4.57 -7.56 3.51
C LEU A 155 4.19 -8.99 3.88
N GLY A 156 5.10 -9.94 3.66
CA GLY A 156 5.00 -11.28 4.22
C GLY A 156 5.28 -11.26 5.72
N ILE A 157 4.47 -12.01 6.46
CA ILE A 157 4.55 -12.18 7.91
C ILE A 157 4.72 -13.66 8.21
N TYR A 158 5.70 -13.97 9.05
CA TYR A 158 5.82 -15.25 9.73
C TYR A 158 5.63 -15.03 11.23
N SER A 159 4.81 -15.83 11.88
CA SER A 159 4.65 -15.80 13.34
C SER A 159 5.43 -16.94 13.98
N SER A 160 6.38 -16.62 14.85
CA SER A 160 7.14 -17.62 15.60
C SER A 160 6.30 -18.37 16.64
N SER A 161 5.17 -17.80 17.08
CA SER A 161 4.29 -18.46 18.05
C SER A 161 3.45 -19.58 17.44
N SER A 162 2.99 -19.41 16.19
CA SER A 162 2.17 -20.41 15.49
C SER A 162 2.93 -21.21 14.42
N GLY A 163 4.10 -20.72 13.99
CA GLY A 163 4.85 -21.31 12.87
C GLY A 163 4.21 -21.07 11.50
N LEU A 164 3.21 -20.19 11.41
CA LEU A 164 2.41 -19.96 10.21
C LEU A 164 2.76 -18.62 9.52
N PHE A 165 2.39 -18.54 8.25
CA PHE A 165 2.63 -17.42 7.36
C PHE A 165 1.31 -16.73 6.99
N GLY A 166 1.39 -15.41 6.87
CA GLY A 166 0.33 -14.50 6.45
C GLY A 166 0.93 -13.34 5.67
N ALA A 167 0.09 -12.44 5.17
CA ALA A 167 0.56 -11.27 4.43
C ALA A 167 -0.34 -10.05 4.66
N LEU A 168 0.28 -8.89 4.63
CA LEU A 168 -0.34 -7.57 4.71
C LEU A 168 -0.05 -6.80 3.44
N GLY A 169 -1.02 -6.03 2.95
CA GLY A 169 -0.78 -5.10 1.85
C GLY A 169 -2.06 -4.54 1.27
N LEU A 170 -1.93 -3.76 0.20
CA LEU A 170 -3.05 -3.25 -0.57
C LEU A 170 -2.85 -3.51 -2.04
N SER A 171 -3.93 -3.90 -2.71
CA SER A 171 -3.95 -4.14 -4.15
C SER A 171 -5.30 -3.74 -4.70
N ARG A 172 -5.34 -3.53 -6.02
CA ARG A 172 -6.59 -3.39 -6.77
C ARG A 172 -7.40 -4.68 -6.82
N ARG A 173 -6.78 -5.81 -6.47
CA ARG A 173 -7.41 -7.14 -6.44
C ARG A 173 -7.22 -7.76 -5.06
N GLU A 174 -8.31 -8.19 -4.44
CA GLU A 174 -8.31 -8.72 -3.08
C GLU A 174 -7.42 -9.96 -2.92
N ASN A 175 -7.35 -10.79 -3.96
CA ASN A 175 -6.53 -11.98 -3.98
C ASN A 175 -5.01 -11.71 -4.05
N LEU A 176 -4.58 -10.46 -4.27
CA LEU A 176 -3.19 -10.03 -4.35
C LEU A 176 -2.72 -9.20 -3.14
N MET A 177 -3.45 -9.23 -2.02
CA MET A 177 -3.10 -8.46 -0.82
C MET A 177 -3.11 -9.34 0.44
N TYR A 178 -3.98 -9.07 1.41
CA TYR A 178 -4.09 -9.79 2.67
C TYR A 178 -4.12 -11.32 2.49
N LYS A 179 -3.38 -12.01 3.36
CA LYS A 179 -3.48 -13.45 3.56
C LYS A 179 -3.53 -13.72 5.06
N PRO A 180 -4.54 -14.46 5.56
CA PRO A 180 -4.59 -14.81 6.97
C PRO A 180 -3.37 -15.64 7.36
N LEU A 181 -3.01 -15.64 8.65
CA LEU A 181 -1.86 -16.35 9.22
C LEU A 181 -2.10 -17.88 9.30
N LYS A 182 -2.37 -18.52 8.17
CA LYS A 182 -2.83 -19.92 8.09
C LYS A 182 -1.99 -20.80 7.17
N PHE A 183 -0.91 -20.26 6.60
CA PHE A 183 -0.15 -20.95 5.56
C PHE A 183 1.17 -21.50 6.09
N PRO A 184 1.54 -22.77 5.82
CA PRO A 184 2.90 -23.25 6.03
C PRO A 184 3.87 -22.71 4.95
N VAL A 185 5.15 -22.59 5.34
CA VAL A 185 6.38 -21.96 4.76
C VAL A 185 6.42 -21.53 3.28
N ILE A 186 5.70 -22.16 2.34
CA ILE A 186 5.78 -21.85 0.90
C ILE A 186 4.41 -21.61 0.24
N LYS A 187 3.30 -22.05 0.83
CA LYS A 187 1.97 -21.92 0.20
C LYS A 187 1.51 -20.47 0.04
N ILE A 188 2.06 -19.56 0.83
CA ILE A 188 1.67 -18.15 0.80
C ILE A 188 2.07 -17.44 -0.50
N VAL A 189 3.25 -17.75 -1.06
CA VAL A 189 3.72 -17.15 -2.31
C VAL A 189 2.80 -17.57 -3.46
N TYR A 190 2.46 -18.86 -3.54
CA TYR A 190 1.50 -19.38 -4.51
C TYR A 190 0.11 -18.74 -4.37
N LYS A 191 -0.35 -18.49 -3.14
CA LYS A 191 -1.65 -17.85 -2.89
C LYS A 191 -1.68 -16.35 -3.20
N LEU A 192 -0.51 -15.71 -3.26
CA LEU A 192 -0.34 -14.30 -3.65
C LEU A 192 -0.04 -14.13 -5.14
N SER A 193 0.15 -15.20 -5.90
CA SER A 193 0.27 -15.19 -7.35
C SER A 193 -1.08 -15.51 -8.02
N VAL A 194 -1.57 -14.65 -8.90
CA VAL A 194 -2.91 -14.76 -9.53
C VAL A 194 -2.86 -15.11 -11.01
N PHE A 195 -1.78 -15.73 -11.50
CA PHE A 195 -1.78 -16.28 -12.85
C PHE A 195 -1.27 -17.73 -12.86
N THR A 196 -2.25 -18.61 -12.90
CA THR A 196 -2.29 -19.88 -13.62
C THR A 196 -1.29 -19.99 -14.79
N LYS A 197 -0.56 -21.11 -14.83
CA LYS A 197 0.12 -21.71 -16.01
C LYS A 197 1.35 -21.04 -16.66
N LEU A 198 1.82 -19.86 -16.26
CA LEU A 198 3.13 -19.37 -16.72
C LEU A 198 4.12 -19.27 -15.55
N LEU A 199 4.62 -20.43 -15.12
CA LEU A 199 5.77 -20.56 -14.24
C LEU A 199 7.06 -20.29 -15.04
N TYR A 200 7.22 -19.08 -15.58
CA TYR A 200 8.49 -18.66 -16.16
C TYR A 200 8.90 -17.33 -15.54
N LEU A 201 9.96 -17.44 -14.74
CA LEU A 201 10.65 -16.38 -14.00
C LEU A 201 9.84 -15.72 -12.87
N ILE A 202 9.49 -16.51 -11.85
CA ILE A 202 9.53 -15.97 -10.48
C ILE A 202 11.02 -15.77 -10.15
N HIS A 203 11.59 -14.66 -10.59
CA HIS A 203 12.76 -14.13 -9.89
C HIS A 203 12.27 -13.71 -8.51
N ILE A 204 12.47 -14.58 -7.51
CA ILE A 204 12.43 -14.22 -6.09
C ILE A 204 13.59 -13.25 -5.88
N LEU A 205 13.41 -12.01 -6.31
CA LEU A 205 14.45 -10.99 -6.25
C LEU A 205 14.43 -10.44 -4.83
N LEU A 206 15.35 -10.99 -4.03
CA LEU A 206 15.68 -10.65 -2.65
C LEU A 206 14.55 -10.79 -1.63
N PHE A 207 14.59 -11.91 -0.89
CA PHE A 207 14.33 -11.90 0.55
C PHE A 207 15.27 -10.89 1.22
N ARG A 208 14.92 -9.60 1.22
CA ARG A 208 15.54 -8.65 2.14
C ARG A 208 14.84 -8.83 3.47
N VAL A 209 15.25 -9.88 4.18
CA VAL A 209 14.82 -10.12 5.55
C VAL A 209 15.38 -8.97 6.39
N CYS A 210 14.55 -7.97 6.67
CA CYS A 210 14.82 -7.08 7.80
C CYS A 210 14.45 -7.87 9.06
N LEU A 211 15.36 -8.74 9.47
CA LEU A 211 15.36 -9.34 10.80
C LEU A 211 15.69 -8.21 11.78
N TYR A 212 14.65 -7.64 12.36
CA TYR A 212 14.71 -6.98 13.66
C TYR A 212 13.63 -7.62 14.51
#